data_AF-A0A528V5W6-F1
#
_entry.id   AF-A0A528V5W6-F1
#
_cell.length_a   1.000
_cell.length_b   1.000
_cell.length_c   1.000
_cell.angle_alpha   90.00
_cell.angle_beta   90.00
_cell.angle_gamma   90.00
#
_symmetry.space_group_name_H-M   'P 1'
#
loop_
_entity.id
_entity.type
_entity.pdbx_description
1 polymer ?
#
loop_
_entity_poly.entity_id
_entity_poly.type
_entity_poly.pdbx_seq_one_letter_code
_entity_poly.pdbx_strand_id
1 'polypeptide(L)'
;MRTFGRHALATLAVLAVAGLAARPAAAEELAKNLFGAKKLPAVAAPQSIGFYSKGCFAGGVAIPLNGPKWEVMRPSRNRRWGHPTMIALIEKLSRDAAADG
;
A
#
# COMPACT_ATOMS: atom_id res chain seq x y z
N MET A 1 -13.30 30.56 52.44
CA MET A 1 -12.00 30.60 51.73
C MET A 1 -11.41 29.22 51.36
N ARG A 2 -12.08 28.08 51.62
CA ARG A 2 -11.54 26.72 51.34
C ARG A 2 -11.96 26.08 50.00
N THR A 3 -12.91 26.67 49.26
CA THR A 3 -13.48 26.10 48.02
C THR A 3 -12.68 26.44 46.75
N PHE A 4 -12.01 27.60 46.70
CA PHE A 4 -11.18 28.01 45.54
C PHE A 4 -9.99 27.08 45.27
N GLY A 5 -9.40 26.46 46.29
CA GLY A 5 -8.25 25.55 46.13
C GLY A 5 -8.62 24.18 45.53
N ARG A 6 -9.85 23.67 45.77
CA ARG A 6 -10.30 22.38 45.23
C ARG A 6 -10.57 22.45 43.72
N HIS A 7 -11.05 23.59 43.22
CA HIS A 7 -11.25 23.80 41.79
C HIS A 7 -9.94 24.00 41.03
N ALA A 8 -8.95 24.67 41.65
CA ALA A 8 -7.61 24.84 41.06
C ALA A 8 -6.85 23.50 40.94
N LEU A 9 -6.97 22.61 41.93
CA LEU A 9 -6.37 21.26 41.86
C LEU A 9 -7.07 20.36 40.82
N ALA A 10 -8.40 20.47 40.68
CA ALA A 10 -9.15 19.70 39.71
C ALA A 10 -8.87 20.12 38.25
N THR A 11 -8.68 21.42 37.97
CA THR A 11 -8.34 21.91 36.62
C THR A 11 -6.91 21.58 36.21
N LEU A 12 -5.94 21.63 37.14
CA LEU A 12 -4.56 21.19 36.89
C LEU A 12 -4.47 19.69 36.57
N ALA A 13 -5.26 18.85 37.25
CA ALA A 13 -5.30 17.42 37.00
C ALA A 13 -5.86 17.08 35.60
N VAL A 14 -6.88 17.79 35.11
CA VAL A 14 -7.46 17.58 33.78
C VAL A 14 -6.50 18.00 32.66
N LEU A 15 -5.79 19.12 32.82
CA LEU A 15 -4.76 19.57 31.86
C LEU A 15 -3.57 18.61 31.77
N ALA A 16 -3.13 18.04 32.90
CA ALA A 16 -2.05 17.06 32.93
C ALA A 16 -2.43 15.75 32.19
N VAL A 17 -3.68 15.29 32.31
CA VAL A 17 -4.17 14.10 31.59
C VAL A 17 -4.30 14.35 30.08
N ALA A 18 -4.71 15.56 29.66
CA ALA A 18 -4.78 15.92 28.25
C ALA A 18 -3.38 16.00 27.59
N GLY A 19 -2.36 16.46 28.32
CA GLY A 19 -0.97 16.49 27.84
C GLY A 19 -0.36 15.11 27.61
N LEU A 20 -0.74 14.09 28.40
CA LEU A 20 -0.28 12.70 28.22
C LEU A 20 -0.96 11.98 27.05
N ALA A 21 -2.11 12.47 26.57
CA ALA A 21 -2.83 11.87 25.45
C ALA A 21 -2.36 12.39 24.07
N ALA A 22 -1.54 13.45 24.03
CA ALA A 22 -1.01 14.00 22.80
C ALA A 22 0.09 13.08 22.24
N ARG A 23 -0.26 12.26 21.25
CA ARG A 23 0.74 11.51 20.48
C ARG A 23 1.61 12.50 19.69
N PRO A 24 2.95 12.37 19.72
CA PRO A 24 3.80 13.19 18.88
C PRO A 24 3.44 12.96 17.42
N ALA A 25 3.31 14.04 16.64
CA ALA A 25 3.18 13.94 15.20
C ALA A 25 4.51 13.45 14.63
N ALA A 26 4.59 12.15 14.32
CA ALA A 26 5.71 11.53 13.65
C ALA A 26 5.38 11.37 12.16
N ALA A 27 6.39 11.50 11.30
CA ALA A 27 6.24 11.16 9.89
C ALA A 27 5.95 9.66 9.76
N GLU A 28 4.96 9.32 8.95
CA GLU A 28 4.64 7.93 8.66
C GLU A 28 5.70 7.30 7.74
N GLU A 29 5.88 5.98 7.86
CA GLU A 29 6.85 5.24 7.06
C GLU A 29 6.54 5.38 5.56
N LEU A 30 7.58 5.59 4.74
CA LEU A 30 7.39 5.75 3.31
C LEU A 30 6.76 4.48 2.69
N ALA A 31 5.70 4.65 1.92
CA ALA A 31 5.02 3.56 1.22
C ALA A 31 5.97 2.66 0.40
N LYS A 32 7.02 3.24 -0.20
CA LYS A 32 8.02 2.48 -0.97
C LYS A 32 8.75 1.43 -0.11
N ASN A 33 8.95 1.71 1.18
CA ASN A 33 9.63 0.81 2.10
C ASN A 33 8.67 -0.30 2.54
N LEU A 34 7.43 0.05 2.85
CA LEU A 34 6.37 -0.90 3.23
C LEU A 34 6.03 -1.87 2.10
N PHE A 35 5.75 -1.35 0.90
CA PHE A 35 5.37 -2.16 -0.26
C PHE A 35 6.59 -2.85 -0.90
N GLY A 36 7.74 -2.19 -0.98
CA GLY A 36 8.96 -2.76 -1.53
C GLY A 36 9.49 -3.96 -0.74
N ALA A 37 9.18 -4.05 0.55
CA ALA A 37 9.54 -5.19 1.40
C ALA A 37 8.67 -6.44 1.15
N LYS A 38 7.49 -6.31 0.51
CA LYS A 38 6.60 -7.45 0.27
C LYS A 38 7.03 -8.22 -0.98
N LYS A 39 7.29 -9.52 -0.81
CA LYS A 39 7.71 -10.41 -1.91
C LYS A 39 6.55 -11.05 -2.66
N LEU A 40 5.39 -11.16 -2.01
CA LEU A 40 4.20 -11.80 -2.53
C LEU A 40 3.01 -10.84 -2.46
N PRO A 41 2.01 -11.00 -3.35
CA PRO A 41 0.77 -10.22 -3.30
C PRO A 41 -0.02 -10.55 -2.04
N ALA A 42 -0.90 -9.63 -1.65
CA ALA A 42 -1.85 -9.88 -0.57
C ALA A 42 -2.84 -10.98 -0.97
N VAL A 43 -3.09 -11.93 -0.06
CA VAL A 43 -4.09 -12.99 -0.22
C VAL A 43 -5.48 -12.39 0.05
N ALA A 44 -6.10 -11.88 -1.02
CA ALA A 44 -7.40 -11.24 -0.99
C ALA A 44 -8.03 -11.28 -2.39
N ALA A 45 -9.30 -10.88 -2.50
CA ALA A 45 -9.93 -10.67 -3.79
C ALA A 45 -9.16 -9.59 -4.60
N PRO A 46 -9.05 -9.76 -5.94
CA PRO A 46 -8.44 -8.73 -6.79
C PRO A 46 -9.17 -7.39 -6.66
N GLN A 47 -8.44 -6.35 -6.29
CA GLN A 47 -8.99 -5.01 -6.15
C GLN A 47 -7.91 -3.94 -6.36
N SER A 48 -8.22 -2.94 -7.16
CA SER A 48 -7.45 -1.69 -7.25
C SER A 48 -7.97 -0.68 -6.22
N ILE A 49 -7.09 -0.08 -5.44
CA ILE A 49 -7.44 0.82 -4.33
C ILE A 49 -6.79 2.18 -4.58
N GLY A 50 -7.61 3.23 -4.66
CA GLY A 50 -7.15 4.60 -4.90
C GLY A 50 -6.90 4.91 -6.38
N PHE A 51 -6.06 5.92 -6.63
CA PHE A 51 -5.74 6.39 -7.98
C PHE A 51 -4.37 5.87 -8.44
N TYR A 52 -4.12 5.79 -9.75
CA TYR A 52 -2.91 5.20 -10.34
C TYR A 52 -1.58 5.68 -9.72
N SER A 53 -1.43 6.99 -9.48
CA SER A 53 -0.21 7.57 -8.91
C SER A 53 -0.15 7.59 -7.38
N LYS A 54 -1.26 7.23 -6.71
CA LYS A 54 -1.42 7.25 -5.25
C LYS A 54 -2.40 6.16 -4.81
N GLY A 55 -2.02 4.91 -5.06
CA GLY A 55 -2.87 3.75 -4.82
C GLY A 55 -2.07 2.48 -4.57
N CYS A 56 -2.79 1.40 -4.31
CA CYS A 56 -2.27 0.05 -4.18
C CYS A 56 -3.25 -0.95 -4.82
N PHE A 57 -2.91 -2.24 -4.78
CA PHE A 57 -3.82 -3.30 -5.21
C PHE A 57 -3.65 -4.55 -4.34
N ALA A 58 -4.69 -5.37 -4.31
CA ALA A 58 -4.72 -6.66 -3.63
C ALA A 58 -5.08 -7.79 -4.63
N GLY A 59 -4.90 -9.05 -4.23
CA GLY A 59 -5.23 -10.20 -5.09
C GLY A 59 -4.42 -10.25 -6.39
N GLY A 60 -3.16 -9.80 -6.33
CA GLY A 60 -2.27 -9.77 -7.47
C GLY A 60 -1.92 -11.15 -7.99
N VAL A 61 -1.84 -11.29 -9.31
CA VAL A 61 -1.30 -12.47 -9.99
C VAL A 61 -0.01 -12.10 -10.73
N ALA A 62 0.84 -13.09 -10.94
CA ALA A 62 2.10 -12.88 -11.64
C ALA A 62 1.98 -13.29 -13.11
N ILE A 63 2.48 -12.46 -14.02
CA ILE A 63 2.71 -12.93 -15.39
C ILE A 63 3.86 -13.97 -15.37
N PRO A 64 3.77 -15.09 -16.10
CA PRO A 64 4.88 -16.03 -16.26
C PRO A 64 6.16 -15.33 -16.74
N LEU A 65 7.32 -15.79 -16.25
CA LEU A 65 8.62 -15.20 -16.61
C LEU A 65 8.87 -15.23 -18.12
N ASN A 66 8.50 -16.34 -18.75
CA ASN A 66 8.56 -16.53 -20.19
C ASN A 66 7.17 -16.96 -20.65
N GLY A 67 6.69 -16.36 -21.73
CA GLY A 67 5.52 -16.84 -22.45
C GLY A 67 5.85 -17.04 -23.92
N PRO A 68 4.91 -17.57 -24.71
CA PRO A 68 5.16 -17.89 -26.12
C PRO A 68 5.60 -16.69 -26.96
N LYS A 69 5.22 -15.47 -26.56
CA LYS A 69 5.43 -14.22 -27.31
C LYS A 69 5.91 -13.07 -26.41
N TRP A 70 6.38 -13.36 -25.18
CA TRP A 70 6.89 -12.34 -24.27
C TRP A 70 7.97 -12.89 -23.34
N GLU A 71 8.80 -11.98 -22.85
CA GLU A 71 9.79 -12.25 -21.80
C GLU A 71 9.73 -11.13 -20.74
N VAL A 72 9.86 -11.51 -19.47
CA VAL A 72 9.91 -10.54 -18.37
C VAL A 72 11.32 -9.98 -18.22
N MET A 73 11.46 -8.66 -18.41
CA MET A 73 12.73 -7.97 -18.18
C MET A 73 13.01 -7.76 -16.68
N ARG A 74 14.30 -7.85 -16.31
CA ARG A 74 14.82 -7.63 -14.94
C ARG A 74 14.00 -8.38 -13.86
N PRO A 75 13.89 -9.73 -13.96
CA PRO A 75 13.08 -10.52 -13.04
C PRO A 75 13.53 -10.41 -11.58
N SER A 76 14.80 -10.08 -11.34
CA SER A 76 15.38 -9.82 -10.01
C SER A 76 14.64 -8.73 -9.21
N ARG A 77 13.94 -7.79 -9.88
CA ARG A 77 13.20 -6.74 -9.16
C ARG A 77 11.86 -7.20 -8.58
N ASN A 78 11.38 -8.40 -8.90
CA ASN A 78 10.10 -8.92 -8.43
C ASN A 78 8.89 -7.98 -8.71
N ARG A 79 8.83 -7.38 -9.91
CA ARG A 79 7.77 -6.43 -10.32
C ARG A 79 6.89 -6.95 -11.47
N ARG A 80 6.69 -8.26 -11.54
CA ARG A 80 5.88 -8.95 -12.57
C ARG A 80 4.44 -9.23 -12.13
N TRP A 81 3.96 -8.50 -11.12
CA TRP A 81 2.67 -8.70 -10.46
C TRP A 81 1.66 -7.63 -10.91
N GLY A 82 0.39 -8.00 -11.01
CA GLY A 82 -0.67 -7.03 -11.27
C GLY A 82 -2.08 -7.59 -11.10
N HIS A 83 -3.08 -6.77 -11.41
CA HIS A 83 -4.48 -7.19 -11.42
C HIS A 83 -4.72 -8.24 -12.52
N PRO A 84 -5.55 -9.27 -12.32
CA PRO A 84 -5.82 -10.31 -13.32
C PRO A 84 -6.21 -9.74 -14.71
N THR A 85 -7.05 -8.71 -14.75
CA THR A 85 -7.44 -8.02 -16.00
C THR A 85 -6.24 -7.38 -16.73
N MET A 86 -5.27 -6.83 -15.99
CA MET A 86 -4.06 -6.25 -16.58
C MET A 86 -3.16 -7.34 -17.17
N ILE A 87 -3.00 -8.46 -16.46
CA ILE A 87 -2.22 -9.60 -16.97
C ILE A 87 -2.86 -10.16 -18.24
N ALA A 88 -4.18 -10.37 -18.24
CA ALA A 88 -4.91 -10.82 -19.42
C ALA A 88 -4.75 -9.86 -20.61
N LEU A 89 -4.75 -8.55 -20.36
CA LEU A 89 -4.49 -7.55 -21.39
C LEU A 89 -3.07 -7.68 -21.97
N ILE A 90 -2.05 -7.83 -21.13
CA ILE A 90 -0.65 -7.98 -21.59
C ILE A 90 -0.48 -9.25 -22.42
N GLU A 91 -1.05 -10.37 -21.96
CA GLU A 91 -1.00 -11.63 -22.71
C GLU A 91 -1.69 -11.51 -24.07
N LYS A 92 -2.88 -10.88 -24.12
CA LYS A 92 -3.59 -10.60 -25.37
C LYS A 92 -2.75 -9.73 -26.30
N LEU A 93 -2.22 -8.62 -25.80
CA LEU A 93 -1.38 -7.70 -26.56
C LEU A 93 -0.17 -8.43 -27.17
N SER A 94 0.47 -9.33 -26.43
CA SER A 94 1.61 -10.10 -26.96
C SER A 94 1.23 -11.01 -28.13
N ARG A 95 0.01 -11.58 -28.13
CA ARG A 95 -0.48 -12.46 -29.21
C ARG A 95 -0.85 -11.63 -30.43
N ASP A 96 -1.55 -10.52 -30.22
CA ASP A 96 -1.96 -9.61 -31.29
C ASP A 96 -0.73 -9.04 -32.00
N ALA A 97 0.24 -8.50 -31.25
CA ALA A 97 1.47 -7.93 -31.82
C ALA A 97 2.31 -8.97 -32.61
N ALA A 98 2.27 -10.24 -32.20
CA ALA A 98 2.95 -11.31 -32.92
C ALA A 98 2.21 -11.80 -34.17
N ALA A 99 0.92 -11.48 -34.31
CA ALA A 99 0.10 -11.80 -35.48
C ALA A 99 0.05 -10.65 -36.50
N ASP A 100 0.25 -9.41 -36.03
CA ASP A 100 0.26 -8.21 -36.87
C ASP A 100 1.55 -8.03 -37.69
N GLY A 101 2.66 -8.67 -37.29
CA GLY A 101 3.98 -8.59 -37.95
C GLY A 101 4.24 -9.75 -38.90
#